data_AF-A0A973DPM9-F1
#
_entry.id   AF-A0A973DPM9-F1
#
_cell.length_a   1.000
_cell.length_b   1.000
_cell.length_c   1.000
_cell.angle_alpha   90.00
_cell.angle_beta   90.00
_cell.angle_gamma   90.00
#
_symmetry.space_group_name_H-M   'P 1'
#
loop_
_entity.id
_entity.type
_entity.pdbx_description
1 polymer ?
#
loop_
_entity_poly.entity_id
_entity_poly.type
_entity_poly.pdbx_seq_one_letter_code
_entity_poly.pdbx_strand_id
1 'polypeptide(L)'
;ANWPHPNFVGNFLPLKPVIDDSGFSAMWQTTFFSTNLPDIMNSCIERGKCEAMNNTTLGVSLVDPVNQYLKTERAIKYAELFILLTLFSFMLFEIFKRLSIHPIQYAFVGIAMAVFYLLLLSLSEHIEFNLAYLISSVSCAAILGIYISGVLGELKHGLIFSGGILMLYLILFGLLAAEDFALLMGSIFVFLVLAAVMIMTRKIDWYQLD
;
A
#
# COMPACT_ATOMS: atom_id res chain seq x y z
N ALA A 1 11.37 21.60 -14.87
CA ALA A 1 10.02 21.01 -14.77
C ALA A 1 9.70 20.80 -13.30
N ASN A 2 8.44 20.96 -12.88
CA ASN A 2 8.03 20.89 -11.46
C ASN A 2 7.87 19.44 -10.98
N TRP A 3 8.88 18.60 -11.25
CA TRP A 3 8.86 17.16 -10.97
C TRP A 3 10.08 16.79 -10.13
N PRO A 4 9.91 16.21 -8.93
CA PRO A 4 11.03 16.01 -7.99
C PRO A 4 11.89 14.78 -8.32
N HIS A 5 11.41 13.87 -9.16
CA HIS A 5 12.10 12.60 -9.45
C HIS A 5 12.25 12.34 -10.95
N PRO A 6 13.14 13.08 -11.65
CA PRO A 6 13.44 12.79 -13.05
C PRO A 6 14.25 11.50 -13.19
N ASN A 7 13.88 10.64 -14.13
CA ASN A 7 14.76 9.59 -14.62
C ASN A 7 15.32 10.00 -15.98
N PHE A 8 16.63 10.17 -16.09
CA PHE A 8 17.27 10.59 -17.33
C PHE A 8 17.51 9.37 -18.24
N VAL A 9 16.99 9.42 -19.47
CA VAL A 9 17.00 8.28 -20.40
C VAL A 9 17.54 8.70 -21.77
N GLY A 10 18.01 7.72 -22.54
CA GLY A 10 18.62 7.92 -23.85
C GLY A 10 20.14 7.79 -23.82
N ASN A 11 20.77 8.14 -24.93
CA ASN A 11 22.19 7.84 -25.16
C ASN A 11 23.14 8.81 -24.45
N PHE A 12 22.63 9.95 -23.95
CA PHE A 12 23.42 10.95 -23.26
C PHE A 12 22.72 11.47 -22.01
N LEU A 13 23.44 11.44 -20.90
CA LEU A 13 23.01 11.97 -19.61
C LEU A 13 23.25 13.50 -19.55
N PRO A 14 22.48 14.23 -18.73
CA PRO A 14 22.69 15.67 -18.54
C PRO A 14 24.02 15.95 -17.81
N LEU A 15 24.70 17.04 -18.18
CA LEU A 15 25.98 17.44 -17.60
C LEU A 15 25.85 18.03 -16.20
N LYS A 16 24.74 18.71 -15.94
CA LYS A 16 24.42 19.28 -14.63
C LYS A 16 22.93 19.08 -14.34
N PRO A 17 22.54 17.97 -13.70
CA PRO A 17 21.22 17.84 -13.12
C PRO A 17 21.18 18.64 -11.80
N VAL A 18 20.28 19.61 -11.70
CA VAL A 18 19.89 20.24 -10.43
C VAL A 18 18.50 19.71 -10.10
N ILE A 19 18.41 18.93 -9.03
CA ILE A 19 17.17 18.35 -8.52
C ILE A 19 16.90 19.01 -7.18
N ASP A 20 15.71 19.61 -7.04
CA ASP A 20 15.24 20.30 -5.85
C ASP A 20 13.81 19.84 -5.53
N ASP A 21 13.32 20.10 -4.32
CA ASP A 21 11.97 19.68 -3.91
C ASP A 21 10.86 20.34 -4.75
N SER A 22 11.19 21.47 -5.40
CA SER A 22 10.30 22.19 -6.33
C SER A 22 10.34 21.66 -7.78
N GLY A 23 11.30 20.79 -8.12
CA GLY A 23 11.43 20.18 -9.45
C GLY A 23 12.85 19.90 -9.90
N PHE A 24 13.04 19.69 -11.20
CA PHE A 24 14.35 19.47 -11.80
C PHE A 24 14.68 20.43 -12.94
N SER A 25 15.94 20.81 -13.03
CA SER A 25 16.57 21.46 -14.18
C SER A 25 17.71 20.59 -14.68
N ALA A 26 17.73 20.30 -15.98
CA ALA A 26 18.75 19.47 -16.59
C ALA A 26 19.24 20.14 -17.88
N MET A 27 20.56 20.18 -18.04
CA MET A 27 21.22 20.72 -19.22
C MET A 27 21.97 19.60 -19.94
N TRP A 28 21.59 19.34 -21.19
CA TRP A 28 22.32 18.47 -22.09
C TRP A 28 23.22 19.34 -22.96
N GLN A 29 24.49 18.99 -23.00
CA GLN A 29 25.43 19.51 -23.98
C GLN A 29 26.23 18.31 -24.47
N THR A 30 26.22 18.12 -25.79
CA THR A 30 26.94 17.05 -26.46
C THR A 30 27.87 17.68 -27.50
N THR A 31 28.95 16.98 -27.83
CA THR A 31 29.90 17.44 -28.84
C THR A 31 29.86 16.51 -30.04
N PHE A 32 30.26 17.01 -31.22
CA PHE A 32 30.31 16.22 -32.45
C PHE A 32 31.17 14.95 -32.32
N PHE A 33 32.16 14.96 -31.43
CA PHE A 33 33.01 13.80 -31.16
C PHE A 33 32.32 12.76 -30.26
N SER A 34 31.48 13.20 -29.33
CA SER A 34 30.75 12.32 -28.40
C SER A 34 29.58 11.59 -29.05
N THR A 35 28.95 12.19 -30.06
CA THR A 35 27.81 11.62 -30.79
C THR A 35 28.18 10.87 -32.06
N ASN A 36 29.44 10.97 -32.49
CA ASN A 36 29.91 10.56 -33.81
C ASN A 36 28.97 11.02 -34.96
N LEU A 37 28.38 12.21 -34.78
CA LEU A 37 27.36 12.76 -35.67
C LEU A 37 27.84 12.95 -37.12
N PRO A 38 29.11 13.32 -37.40
CA PRO A 38 29.61 13.43 -38.77
C PRO A 38 29.55 12.10 -39.55
N ASP A 39 29.96 10.99 -38.93
CA ASP A 39 29.91 9.66 -39.56
C ASP A 39 28.47 9.19 -39.77
N ILE A 40 27.61 9.41 -38.78
CA ILE A 40 26.18 9.07 -38.87
C ILE A 40 25.51 9.88 -39.99
N MET A 41 25.80 11.17 -40.09
CA MET A 41 25.26 12.07 -41.11
C MET A 41 25.76 11.70 -42.51
N ASN A 42 27.07 11.41 -42.67
CA ASN A 42 27.61 10.94 -43.94
C ASN A 42 27.00 9.60 -44.35
N SER A 43 26.78 8.67 -43.41
CA SER A 43 26.14 7.38 -43.69
C SER A 43 24.66 7.50 -44.08
N CYS A 44 23.95 8.51 -43.58
CA CYS A 44 22.58 8.83 -43.96
C CYS A 44 22.51 9.48 -45.35
N ILE A 45 23.39 10.46 -45.64
CA ILE A 45 23.41 11.19 -46.91
C ILE A 45 23.93 10.31 -48.07
N GLU A 46 25.01 9.56 -47.84
CA GLU A 46 25.66 8.78 -48.91
C GLU A 46 25.05 7.39 -49.08
N ARG A 47 24.61 6.73 -48.01
CA ARG A 47 24.16 5.32 -48.04
C ARG A 47 22.66 5.16 -47.76
N GLY A 48 21.94 6.25 -47.53
CA GLY A 48 20.51 6.25 -47.22
C GLY A 48 20.14 5.59 -45.88
N LYS A 49 21.13 5.27 -45.03
CA LYS A 49 20.92 4.59 -43.74
C LYS A 49 20.80 5.61 -42.61
N CYS A 50 19.61 6.19 -42.45
CA CYS A 50 19.35 7.23 -41.45
C CYS A 50 18.85 6.70 -40.09
N GLU A 51 18.82 5.39 -39.91
CA GLU A 51 18.30 4.73 -38.70
C GLU A 51 19.10 5.08 -37.44
N ALA A 52 20.44 5.18 -37.56
CA ALA A 52 21.32 5.59 -36.46
C ALA A 52 21.09 7.07 -36.06
N MET A 53 20.71 7.93 -37.01
CA MET A 53 20.37 9.32 -36.73
C MET A 53 19.05 9.42 -35.95
N ASN A 54 18.06 8.62 -36.33
CA ASN A 54 16.76 8.58 -35.65
C ASN A 54 16.84 7.98 -34.24
N ASN A 55 17.78 7.05 -34.00
CA ASN A 55 18.00 6.42 -32.69
C ASN A 55 18.87 7.25 -31.74
N THR A 56 19.35 8.42 -32.16
CA THR A 56 20.11 9.33 -31.28
C THR A 56 19.15 10.14 -30.42
N THR A 57 18.72 9.56 -29.31
CA THR A 57 17.69 10.14 -28.43
C THR A 57 18.29 10.81 -27.18
N LEU A 58 17.71 11.96 -26.84
CA LEU A 58 17.92 12.70 -25.58
C LEU A 58 16.55 12.78 -24.91
N GLY A 59 16.41 12.26 -23.70
CA GLY A 59 15.10 12.17 -23.05
C GLY A 59 15.13 12.29 -21.54
N VAL A 60 13.99 12.69 -21.00
CA VAL A 60 13.67 12.52 -19.58
C VAL A 60 12.43 11.67 -19.51
N SER A 61 12.51 10.58 -18.76
CA SER A 61 11.35 9.85 -18.30
C SER A 61 10.94 10.45 -16.96
N LEU A 62 9.76 11.08 -16.94
CA LEU A 62 9.13 11.47 -15.69
C LEU A 62 8.53 10.20 -15.08
N VAL A 63 9.35 9.48 -14.33
CA VAL A 63 8.90 8.36 -13.52
C VAL A 63 8.26 8.97 -12.27
N ASP A 64 7.04 8.57 -11.96
CA ASP A 64 6.40 8.86 -10.66
C ASP A 64 6.67 7.66 -9.76
N PRO A 65 7.77 7.64 -9.00
CA PRO A 65 8.16 6.44 -8.25
C PRO A 65 7.31 6.28 -6.98
N VAL A 66 6.42 7.23 -6.69
CA VAL A 66 5.96 7.53 -5.34
C VAL A 66 4.44 7.70 -5.36
N ASN A 67 3.73 6.61 -5.07
CA ASN A 67 3.18 6.37 -3.72
C ASN A 67 1.79 5.77 -3.63
N GLN A 68 1.09 5.47 -4.72
CA GLN A 68 -0.25 4.91 -4.61
C GLN A 68 -0.33 3.43 -4.95
N TYR A 69 0.05 3.05 -6.17
CA TYR A 69 0.04 1.65 -6.58
C TYR A 69 0.97 0.80 -5.72
N LEU A 70 2.20 1.28 -5.43
CA LEU A 70 3.14 0.57 -4.55
C LEU A 70 2.67 0.48 -3.10
N LYS A 71 1.97 1.50 -2.58
CA LYS A 71 1.36 1.43 -1.24
C LYS A 71 0.19 0.46 -1.23
N THR A 72 -0.66 0.47 -2.25
CA THR A 72 -1.79 -0.46 -2.35
C THR A 72 -1.31 -1.90 -2.54
N GLU A 73 -0.26 -2.14 -3.32
CA GLU A 73 0.34 -3.47 -3.46
C GLU A 73 0.90 -3.97 -2.12
N ARG A 74 1.59 -3.12 -1.35
CA ARG A 74 2.02 -3.43 0.02
C ARG A 74 0.83 -3.69 0.94
N ALA A 75 -0.22 -2.88 0.87
CA ALA A 75 -1.43 -3.05 1.67
C ALA A 75 -2.09 -4.42 1.40
N ILE A 76 -2.19 -4.84 0.14
CA ILE A 76 -2.75 -6.14 -0.25
C ILE A 76 -1.88 -7.29 0.29
N LYS A 77 -0.54 -7.17 0.27
CA LYS A 77 0.35 -8.18 0.88
C LYS A 77 0.11 -8.31 2.39
N TYR A 78 -0.22 -7.21 3.08
CA TYR A 78 -0.58 -7.25 4.49
C TYR A 78 -2.04 -7.70 4.74
N ALA A 79 -2.90 -7.69 3.73
CA ALA A 79 -4.33 -7.97 3.89
C ALA A 79 -4.61 -9.34 4.51
N GLU A 80 -3.86 -10.36 4.11
CA GLU A 80 -3.98 -11.72 4.65
C GLU A 80 -3.83 -11.73 6.18
N LEU A 81 -2.79 -11.08 6.70
CA LEU A 81 -2.52 -10.97 8.15
C LEU A 81 -3.67 -10.28 8.88
N PHE A 82 -4.13 -9.13 8.37
CA PHE A 82 -5.17 -8.34 9.04
C PHE A 82 -6.54 -9.04 9.00
N ILE A 83 -6.87 -9.73 7.90
CA ILE A 83 -8.11 -10.52 7.79
C ILE A 83 -8.08 -11.68 8.78
N LEU A 84 -7.00 -12.47 8.80
CA LEU A 84 -6.85 -13.60 9.73
C LEU A 84 -6.92 -13.14 11.18
N LEU A 85 -6.23 -12.06 11.52
CA LEU A 85 -6.23 -11.53 12.88
C LEU A 85 -7.62 -11.05 13.32
N THR A 86 -8.36 -10.42 12.42
CA THR A 86 -9.72 -9.95 12.69
C THR A 86 -10.68 -11.11 12.91
N LEU A 87 -10.61 -12.14 12.06
CA LEU A 87 -11.41 -13.36 12.20
C LEU A 87 -11.07 -14.12 13.48
N PHE A 88 -9.77 -14.21 13.82
CA PHE A 88 -9.32 -14.84 15.05
C PHE A 88 -9.80 -14.07 16.30
N SER A 89 -9.79 -12.74 16.25
CA SER A 89 -10.33 -11.89 17.32
C SER A 89 -11.82 -12.14 17.53
N PHE A 90 -12.58 -12.31 16.45
CA PHE A 90 -13.99 -12.72 16.50
C PHE A 90 -14.18 -14.10 17.14
N MET A 91 -13.36 -15.08 16.74
CA MET A 91 -13.40 -16.43 17.29
C MET A 91 -13.10 -16.43 18.80
N LEU A 92 -12.09 -15.67 19.25
CA LEU A 92 -11.83 -15.50 20.67
C LEU A 92 -13.01 -14.86 21.40
N PHE A 93 -13.66 -13.86 20.80
CA PHE A 93 -14.83 -13.23 21.38
C PHE A 93 -16.00 -14.22 21.53
N GLU A 94 -16.21 -15.10 20.54
CA GLU A 94 -17.17 -16.20 20.60
C GLU A 94 -16.91 -17.11 21.81
N ILE A 95 -15.66 -17.54 21.99
CA ILE A 95 -15.24 -18.41 23.10
C ILE A 95 -15.45 -17.72 24.46
N PHE A 96 -15.08 -16.44 24.59
CA PHE A 96 -15.23 -15.70 25.85
C PHE A 96 -16.69 -15.42 26.22
N LYS A 97 -17.56 -15.18 25.23
CA LYS A 97 -18.97 -14.87 25.48
C LYS A 97 -19.89 -16.09 25.46
N ARG A 98 -19.39 -17.27 25.04
CA ARG A 98 -20.20 -18.50 24.86
C ARG A 98 -21.45 -18.24 24.01
N LEU A 99 -21.32 -17.39 23.00
CA LEU A 99 -22.38 -17.11 22.03
C LEU A 99 -22.14 -18.01 20.83
N SER A 100 -23.19 -18.56 20.22
CA SER A 100 -23.07 -19.30 18.96
C SER A 100 -23.24 -18.34 17.80
N ILE A 101 -22.13 -17.99 17.15
CA ILE A 101 -22.12 -17.07 16.01
C ILE A 101 -22.24 -17.92 14.73
N HIS A 102 -23.22 -17.64 13.88
CA HIS A 102 -23.41 -18.43 12.66
C HIS A 102 -22.22 -18.21 11.70
N PRO A 103 -21.67 -19.24 11.03
CA PRO A 103 -20.50 -19.13 10.15
C PRO A 103 -20.61 -18.06 9.05
N ILE A 104 -21.83 -17.76 8.59
CA ILE A 104 -22.09 -16.70 7.61
C ILE A 104 -21.64 -15.31 8.09
N GLN A 105 -21.66 -15.06 9.40
CA GLN A 105 -21.29 -13.76 9.98
C GLN A 105 -19.78 -13.53 9.86
N TYR A 106 -18.98 -14.59 10.02
CA TYR A 106 -17.55 -14.56 9.73
C TYR A 106 -17.26 -14.26 8.27
N ALA A 107 -18.03 -14.86 7.34
CA ALA A 107 -17.89 -14.59 5.92
C ALA A 107 -18.19 -13.13 5.58
N PHE A 108 -19.24 -12.53 6.16
CA PHE A 108 -19.55 -11.11 5.95
C PHE A 108 -18.44 -10.18 6.45
N VAL A 109 -17.85 -10.47 7.61
CA VAL A 109 -16.72 -9.70 8.14
C VAL A 109 -15.51 -9.80 7.21
N GLY A 110 -15.17 -11.01 6.77
CA GLY A 110 -14.06 -11.24 5.82
C GLY A 110 -14.26 -10.50 4.50
N ILE A 111 -15.48 -10.55 3.94
CA ILE A 111 -15.83 -9.84 2.71
C ILE A 111 -15.75 -8.32 2.91
N ALA A 112 -16.26 -7.79 4.03
CA ALA A 112 -16.16 -6.37 4.33
C ALA A 112 -14.70 -5.89 4.44
N MET A 113 -13.82 -6.71 5.03
CA MET A 113 -12.38 -6.44 5.07
C MET A 113 -11.74 -6.50 3.67
N ALA A 114 -12.16 -7.41 2.78
CA ALA A 114 -11.69 -7.43 1.40
C ALA A 114 -12.15 -6.19 0.61
N VAL A 115 -13.39 -5.75 0.81
CA VAL A 115 -13.97 -4.55 0.18
C VAL A 115 -13.22 -3.30 0.60
N PHE A 116 -12.67 -3.22 1.81
CA PHE A 116 -11.81 -2.10 2.22
C PHE A 116 -10.61 -1.90 1.27
N TYR A 117 -9.91 -2.97 0.86
CA TYR A 117 -8.77 -2.85 -0.06
C TYR A 117 -9.19 -2.46 -1.48
N LEU A 118 -10.35 -2.95 -1.94
CA LEU A 118 -10.92 -2.54 -3.23
C LEU A 118 -11.33 -1.06 -3.22
N LEU A 119 -11.96 -0.61 -2.14
CA LEU A 119 -12.34 0.79 -1.93
C LEU A 119 -11.11 1.68 -1.83
N LEU A 120 -10.08 1.26 -1.09
CA LEU A 120 -8.82 1.99 -0.98
C LEU A 120 -8.17 2.16 -2.36
N LEU A 121 -8.09 1.09 -3.15
CA LEU A 121 -7.53 1.14 -4.50
C LEU A 121 -8.31 2.13 -5.37
N SER A 122 -9.63 1.96 -5.49
CA SER A 122 -10.45 2.77 -6.39
C SER A 122 -10.54 4.25 -5.98
N LEU A 123 -10.66 4.55 -4.68
CA LEU A 123 -10.66 5.94 -4.22
C LEU A 123 -9.30 6.59 -4.43
N SER A 124 -8.23 5.85 -4.17
CA SER A 124 -6.89 6.40 -4.34
C SER A 124 -6.70 6.87 -5.79
N GLU A 125 -7.24 6.17 -6.81
CA GLU A 125 -7.09 6.59 -8.21
C GLU A 125 -7.65 7.99 -8.52
N HIS A 126 -8.55 8.49 -7.68
CA HIS A 126 -9.22 9.77 -7.88
C HIS A 126 -8.83 10.86 -6.86
N ILE A 127 -8.34 10.48 -5.67
CA ILE A 127 -8.02 11.40 -4.58
C ILE A 127 -6.72 11.00 -3.86
N GLU A 128 -6.13 11.93 -3.09
CA GLU A 128 -4.91 11.66 -2.32
C GLU A 128 -5.01 10.41 -1.44
N PHE A 129 -3.97 9.58 -1.45
CA PHE A 129 -3.92 8.29 -0.73
C PHE A 129 -4.33 8.39 0.74
N ASN A 130 -3.88 9.42 1.46
CA ASN A 130 -4.19 9.59 2.88
C ASN A 130 -5.68 9.81 3.12
N LEU A 131 -6.34 10.60 2.26
CA LEU A 131 -7.78 10.84 2.32
C LEU A 131 -8.56 9.59 1.89
N ALA A 132 -8.12 8.92 0.81
CA ALA A 132 -8.69 7.65 0.37
C ALA A 132 -8.64 6.60 1.50
N TYR A 133 -7.51 6.50 2.19
CA TYR A 133 -7.31 5.62 3.33
C TYR A 133 -8.24 5.93 4.50
N LEU A 134 -8.33 7.20 4.89
CA LEU A 134 -9.18 7.62 6.00
C LEU A 134 -10.66 7.34 5.70
N ILE A 135 -11.14 7.72 4.52
CA ILE A 135 -12.53 7.47 4.11
C ILE A 135 -12.80 5.97 4.10
N SER A 136 -11.90 5.17 3.50
CA SER A 136 -12.11 3.74 3.36
C SER A 136 -12.10 3.00 4.70
N SER A 137 -11.14 3.33 5.56
CA SER A 137 -11.00 2.72 6.89
C SER A 137 -12.17 3.08 7.81
N VAL A 138 -12.60 4.35 7.83
CA VAL A 138 -13.74 4.81 8.62
C VAL A 138 -15.04 4.20 8.12
N SER A 139 -15.28 4.17 6.81
CA SER A 139 -16.48 3.54 6.23
C SER A 139 -16.55 2.04 6.54
N CYS A 140 -15.43 1.32 6.41
CA CYS A 140 -15.36 -0.10 6.74
C CYS A 140 -15.55 -0.35 8.25
N ALA A 141 -14.91 0.43 9.11
CA ALA A 141 -15.08 0.32 10.56
C ALA A 141 -16.50 0.66 11.02
N ALA A 142 -17.16 1.62 10.37
CA ALA A 142 -18.54 1.99 10.67
C ALA A 142 -19.52 0.88 10.30
N ILE A 143 -19.43 0.31 9.09
CA ILE A 143 -20.34 -0.77 8.66
C ILE A 143 -20.17 -2.02 9.54
N LEU A 144 -18.93 -2.38 9.88
CA LEU A 144 -18.64 -3.51 10.78
C LEU A 144 -19.13 -3.23 12.21
N GLY A 145 -18.95 -2.02 12.72
CA GLY A 145 -19.42 -1.61 14.05
C GLY A 145 -20.93 -1.65 14.19
N ILE A 146 -21.65 -1.16 13.16
CA ILE A 146 -23.13 -1.22 13.11
C ILE A 146 -23.59 -2.68 13.03
N TYR A 147 -22.98 -3.48 12.16
CA TYR A 147 -23.31 -4.90 12.01
C TYR A 147 -23.16 -5.65 13.34
N ILE A 148 -22.03 -5.46 14.03
CA ILE A 148 -21.75 -6.13 15.30
C ILE A 148 -22.63 -5.65 16.44
N SER A 149 -22.94 -4.36 16.47
CA SER A 149 -23.92 -3.84 17.44
C SER A 149 -25.27 -4.55 17.28
N GLY A 150 -25.69 -4.83 16.04
CA GLY A 150 -26.91 -5.58 15.74
C GLY A 150 -26.84 -7.05 16.14
N VAL A 151 -25.71 -7.73 15.84
CA VAL A 151 -25.54 -9.16 16.14
C VAL A 151 -25.43 -9.44 17.64
N LEU A 152 -24.73 -8.59 18.39
CA LEU A 152 -24.52 -8.78 19.83
C LEU A 152 -25.60 -8.12 20.71
N GLY A 153 -26.53 -7.36 20.10
CA GLY A 153 -27.63 -6.68 20.81
C GLY A 153 -27.22 -5.50 21.70
N GLU A 154 -25.93 -5.16 21.77
CA GLU A 154 -25.40 -4.07 22.59
C GLU A 154 -24.46 -3.16 21.80
N LEU A 155 -24.78 -1.86 21.79
CA LEU A 155 -23.97 -0.81 21.12
C LEU A 155 -22.53 -0.72 21.67
N LYS A 156 -22.32 -1.04 22.95
CA LYS A 156 -21.00 -0.99 23.58
C LYS A 156 -20.02 -1.94 22.90
N HIS A 157 -20.45 -3.16 22.58
CA HIS A 157 -19.59 -4.16 21.98
C HIS A 157 -19.23 -3.80 20.53
N GLY A 158 -20.18 -3.25 19.76
CA GLY A 158 -19.88 -2.77 18.41
C GLY A 158 -18.95 -1.55 18.38
N LEU A 159 -19.05 -0.64 19.36
CA LEU A 159 -18.10 0.46 19.50
C LEU A 159 -16.69 -0.02 19.85
N ILE A 160 -16.55 -0.95 20.80
CA ILE A 160 -15.26 -1.56 21.15
C ILE A 160 -14.66 -2.25 19.92
N PHE A 161 -15.48 -3.00 19.17
CA PHE A 161 -15.03 -3.71 17.98
C PHE A 161 -14.59 -2.75 16.87
N SER A 162 -15.39 -1.74 16.54
CA SER A 162 -15.06 -0.71 15.55
C SER A 162 -13.77 0.05 15.92
N GLY A 163 -13.59 0.36 17.20
CA GLY A 163 -12.35 0.94 17.72
C GLY A 163 -11.13 0.03 17.52
N GLY A 164 -11.28 -1.28 17.74
CA GLY A 164 -10.24 -2.28 17.45
C GLY A 164 -9.87 -2.35 15.96
N ILE A 165 -10.86 -2.31 15.07
CA ILE A 165 -10.63 -2.27 13.61
C ILE A 165 -9.91 -0.97 13.19
N LEU A 166 -10.33 0.17 13.72
CA LEU A 166 -9.63 1.45 13.46
C LEU A 166 -8.20 1.42 13.97
N MET A 167 -7.95 0.82 15.14
CA MET A 167 -6.59 0.64 15.65
C MET A 167 -5.74 -0.23 14.72
N LEU A 168 -6.30 -1.33 14.21
CA LEU A 168 -5.62 -2.17 13.21
C LEU A 168 -5.31 -1.39 11.93
N TYR A 169 -6.26 -0.59 11.43
CA TYR A 169 -6.02 0.26 10.27
C TYR A 169 -4.98 1.36 10.55
N LEU A 170 -4.97 1.98 11.73
CA LEU A 170 -3.89 2.92 12.08
C LEU A 170 -2.51 2.25 12.07
N ILE A 171 -2.41 1.02 12.56
CA ILE A 171 -1.17 0.25 12.51
C ILE A 171 -0.78 -0.06 11.05
N LEU A 172 -1.74 -0.49 10.22
CA LEU A 172 -1.52 -0.71 8.79
C LEU A 172 -1.06 0.57 8.08
N PHE A 173 -1.63 1.72 8.41
CA PHE A 173 -1.20 3.01 7.88
C PHE A 173 0.26 3.33 8.27
N GLY A 174 0.65 3.07 9.52
CA GLY A 174 2.04 3.19 9.98
C GLY A 174 3.00 2.28 9.22
N LEU A 175 2.60 1.02 8.97
CA LEU A 175 3.35 0.06 8.16
C LEU A 175 3.53 0.52 6.70
N LEU A 176 2.50 1.18 6.14
CA LEU A 176 2.55 1.73 4.79
C LEU A 176 3.43 2.98 4.68
N ALA A 177 3.54 3.76 5.76
CA ALA A 177 4.39 4.94 5.85
C ALA A 177 5.87 4.58 6.11
N ALA A 178 6.14 3.47 6.81
CA ALA A 178 7.49 3.02 7.09
C ALA A 178 8.09 2.28 5.88
N GLU A 179 8.87 2.98 5.05
CA GLU A 179 9.56 2.35 3.91
C GLU A 179 10.73 1.48 4.37
N ASP A 180 11.58 1.97 5.26
CA ASP A 180 12.81 1.27 5.68
C ASP A 180 12.62 0.33 6.88
N PHE A 181 11.55 0.49 7.66
CA PHE A 181 11.32 -0.23 8.92
C PHE A 181 10.06 -1.11 8.93
N ALA A 182 9.45 -1.37 7.77
CA ALA A 182 8.21 -2.15 7.66
C ALA A 182 8.31 -3.53 8.33
N LEU A 183 9.41 -4.26 8.10
CA LEU A 183 9.60 -5.61 8.61
C LEU A 183 9.80 -5.65 10.14
N LEU A 184 10.48 -4.62 10.68
CA LEU A 184 10.67 -4.46 12.13
C LEU A 184 9.33 -4.11 12.80
N MET A 185 8.59 -3.13 12.28
CA MET A 185 7.28 -2.77 12.84
C MET A 185 6.29 -3.94 12.77
N GLY A 186 6.24 -4.65 11.64
CA GLY A 186 5.36 -5.80 11.46
C GLY A 186 5.69 -6.96 12.41
N SER A 187 6.96 -7.30 12.58
CA SER A 187 7.37 -8.39 13.49
C SER A 187 7.08 -8.06 14.96
N ILE A 188 7.35 -6.82 15.39
CA ILE A 188 7.00 -6.35 16.75
C ILE A 188 5.48 -6.40 16.96
N PHE A 189 4.70 -5.93 15.98
CA PHE A 189 3.24 -5.97 16.05
C PHE A 189 2.71 -7.39 16.21
N VAL A 190 3.11 -8.31 15.33
CA VAL A 190 2.68 -9.72 15.39
C VAL A 190 3.11 -10.36 16.72
N PHE A 191 4.32 -10.08 17.20
CA PHE A 191 4.80 -10.58 18.49
C PHE A 191 3.93 -10.08 19.66
N LEU A 192 3.61 -8.79 19.70
CA LEU A 192 2.75 -8.23 20.75
C LEU A 192 1.34 -8.82 20.73
N VAL A 193 0.77 -8.99 19.53
CA VAL A 193 -0.54 -9.61 19.35
C VAL A 193 -0.54 -11.06 19.81
N LEU A 194 0.48 -11.83 19.43
CA LEU A 194 0.63 -13.22 19.88
C LEU A 194 0.76 -13.29 21.40
N ALA A 195 1.59 -12.43 22.01
CA ALA A 195 1.74 -12.36 23.46
C ALA A 195 0.42 -12.01 24.15
N ALA A 196 -0.34 -11.05 23.62
CA ALA A 196 -1.65 -10.68 24.16
C ALA A 196 -2.64 -11.85 24.10
N VAL A 197 -2.71 -12.54 22.95
CA VAL A 197 -3.53 -13.74 22.78
C VAL A 197 -3.15 -14.80 23.80
N MET A 198 -1.86 -15.16 23.92
CA MET A 198 -1.39 -16.17 24.87
C MET A 198 -1.74 -15.82 26.32
N ILE A 199 -1.63 -14.55 26.72
CA ILE A 199 -1.97 -14.10 28.08
C ILE A 199 -3.48 -14.17 28.31
N MET A 200 -4.30 -13.74 27.34
CA MET A 200 -5.75 -13.76 27.44
C MET A 200 -6.31 -15.18 27.47
N THR A 201 -5.76 -16.09 26.68
CA THR A 201 -6.22 -17.48 26.59
C THR A 201 -5.65 -18.39 27.67
N ARG A 202 -4.72 -17.90 28.53
CA ARG A 202 -4.05 -18.70 29.58
C ARG A 202 -5.01 -19.42 30.54
N LYS A 203 -6.21 -18.89 30.77
CA LYS A 203 -7.22 -19.47 31.68
C LYS A 203 -8.34 -20.22 30.94
N ILE A 204 -8.25 -20.37 29.62
CA ILE A 204 -9.21 -21.13 28.83
C ILE A 204 -8.87 -22.61 28.96
N ASP A 205 -9.83 -23.41 29.43
CA ASP A 205 -9.71 -24.86 29.48
C ASP A 205 -10.08 -25.43 28.11
N TRP A 206 -9.07 -25.65 27.27
CA TRP A 206 -9.24 -26.14 25.90
C TRP A 206 -9.74 -27.59 25.83
N TYR A 207 -9.57 -28.37 26.90
CA TYR A 207 -9.95 -29.79 26.94
C TYR A 207 -11.42 -30.03 27.32
N GLN A 208 -12.17 -28.98 27.70
CA GLN A 208 -13.62 -29.08 27.98
C GLN A 208 -14.51 -28.81 26.75
N LEU A 209 -13.92 -28.62 25.57
CA LEU A 209 -14.62 -28.31 24.31
C LEU A 209 -14.82 -29.53 23.39
N ASP A 210 -14.48 -30.74 23.86
CA ASP A 210 -14.81 -32.03 23.23
C ASP A 210 -16.15 -32.59 23.74
#